data_AF-A0A1G6DJ26-F1
#
_entry.id   AF-A0A1G6DJ26-F1
#
_cell.length_a   1.000
_cell.length_b   1.000
_cell.length_c   1.000
_cell.angle_alpha   90.00
_cell.angle_beta   90.00
_cell.angle_gamma   90.00
#
_symmetry.space_group_name_H-M   'P 1'
#
loop_
_entity.id
_entity.type
_entity.pdbx_description
1 polymer ?
#
loop_
_entity_poly.entity_id
_entity_poly.type
_entity_poly.pdbx_seq_one_letter_code
_entity_poly.pdbx_strand_id
1 'polypeptide(L)' 'MSEVKNKGGRPKSDEPKKRIVGLRLTEEQYSRLEAYSQKRQLTKTQVILEGLENLYSK' A
#
# COMPACT_ATOMS: atom_id res chain seq x y z
N MET A 1 21.14 37.72 -14.16
CA MET A 1 19.76 37.30 -14.49
C MET A 1 19.84 35.95 -15.17
N SER A 2 19.35 34.83 -14.65
CA SER A 2 18.53 34.60 -13.46
C SER A 2 18.69 33.11 -13.11
N GLU A 3 19.12 32.82 -11.88
CA GLU A 3 18.97 31.49 -11.27
C GLU A 3 17.49 31.27 -10.96
N VAL A 4 16.81 30.36 -11.67
CA VAL A 4 15.48 29.90 -11.25
C VAL A 4 15.63 28.55 -10.56
N LYS A 5 15.92 28.68 -9.28
CA LYS A 5 15.69 27.76 -8.16
C LYS A 5 14.58 26.75 -8.48
N ASN A 6 14.96 25.48 -8.58
CA ASN A 6 14.08 24.34 -8.80
C ASN A 6 13.01 24.33 -7.70
N LYS A 7 11.75 24.63 -8.06
CA LYS A 7 10.60 24.54 -7.16
C LYS A 7 10.51 23.08 -6.72
N GLY A 8 10.86 22.80 -5.47
CA GLY A 8 10.85 21.47 -4.86
C GLY A 8 9.45 20.83 -4.85
N GLY A 9 9.02 20.33 -6.00
CA GLY A 9 7.96 19.35 -6.09
C GLY A 9 8.41 18.07 -5.38
N ARG A 10 7.45 17.28 -4.86
CA ARG A 10 7.69 16.03 -4.14
C ARG A 10 8.81 15.24 -4.84
N PRO A 11 9.84 14.78 -4.11
CA PRO A 11 10.89 13.96 -4.70
C PRO A 11 10.23 12.86 -5.53
N LYS A 12 10.70 12.69 -6.77
CA LYS A 12 10.25 11.61 -7.64
C LYS A 12 10.53 10.31 -6.86
N SER A 13 9.52 9.79 -6.18
CA SER A 13 9.61 8.49 -5.52
C SER A 13 9.87 7.51 -6.65
N ASP A 14 11.04 6.87 -6.65
CA ASP A 14 11.57 6.05 -7.75
C ASP A 14 10.62 4.89 -8.12
N GLU A 15 9.78 4.46 -7.17
CA GLU A 15 8.68 3.52 -7.41
C GLU A 15 7.35 4.15 -6.99
N PRO A 16 6.74 4.98 -7.84
CA PRO A 16 5.44 5.52 -7.53
C PRO A 16 4.45 4.35 -7.60
N LYS A 17 3.83 4.01 -6.46
CA LYS A 17 2.67 3.10 -6.37
C LYS A 17 1.49 3.73 -7.12
N LYS A 18 1.58 3.72 -8.46
CA LYS A 18 0.68 4.40 -9.41
C LYS A 18 -0.66 3.68 -9.56
N ARG A 19 -0.78 2.46 -9.05
CA ARG A 19 -1.96 1.61 -9.22
C ARG A 19 -2.64 1.47 -7.86
N ILE A 20 -3.90 1.87 -7.80
CA ILE A 20 -4.77 1.69 -6.64
C ILE A 20 -5.69 0.52 -6.98
N VAL A 21 -5.75 -0.47 -6.10
CA VAL A 21 -6.73 -1.56 -6.17
C VAL A 21 -7.77 -1.30 -5.09
N GLY A 22 -9.00 -1.03 -5.52
CA GLY A 22 -10.16 -0.98 -4.62
C GLY A 22 -10.76 -2.38 -4.50
N LEU A 23 -10.76 -2.94 -3.29
CA LEU A 23 -11.34 -4.25 -3.01
C LEU A 23 -12.67 -4.07 -2.26
N ARG A 24 -13.73 -4.71 -2.73
CA ARG A 24 -14.98 -4.83 -1.96
C ARG A 24 -14.88 -6.07 -1.08
N LEU A 25 -15.05 -5.86 0.21
CA LEU A 25 -14.99 -6.90 1.23
C LEU A 25 -16.36 -6.99 1.91
N THR A 26 -16.74 -8.19 2.33
CA THR A 26 -17.82 -8.35 3.30
C THR A 26 -17.34 -7.92 4.70
N GLU A 27 -18.27 -7.63 5.61
CA GLU A 27 -17.92 -7.26 6.99
C GLU A 27 -17.05 -8.32 7.68
N GLU A 28 -17.35 -9.60 7.45
CA GLU A 28 -16.57 -10.70 8.01
C GLU A 28 -15.12 -10.70 7.49
N GLN A 29 -14.93 -10.49 6.19
CA GLN A 29 -13.59 -10.45 5.59
C GLN A 29 -12.80 -9.23 6.10
N TYR A 30 -13.46 -8.08 6.25
CA TYR A 30 -12.83 -6.88 6.80
C TYR A 30 -12.43 -7.08 8.27
N SER A 31 -13.31 -7.67 9.09
CA SER A 31 -13.02 -7.99 10.49
C SER A 31 -11.84 -8.95 10.63
N ARG A 32 -11.79 -10.00 9.79
CA ARG A 32 -10.63 -10.92 9.76
C ARG A 32 -9.34 -10.20 9.36
N LEU A 33 -9.39 -9.34 8.34
CA LEU A 33 -8.25 -8.55 7.90
C LEU A 33 -7.76 -7.63 9.02
N GLU A 34 -8.69 -6.98 9.72
CA GLU A 34 -8.38 -6.09 10.84
C GLU A 34 -7.76 -6.84 12.02
N ALA A 35 -8.34 -7.96 12.44
CA ALA A 35 -7.81 -8.80 13.50
C ALA A 35 -6.40 -9.33 13.16
N TYR A 36 -6.18 -9.75 11.92
CA TYR A 36 -4.85 -10.20 11.47
C TYR A 36 -3.83 -9.05 11.45
N SER A 37 -4.26 -7.87 10.98
CA SER A 37 -3.43 -6.66 10.94
C SER A 37 -2.98 -6.24 12.35
N GLN A 38 -3.89 -6.29 13.34
CA GLN A 38 -3.57 -5.97 14.73
C GLN A 38 -2.63 -7.00 15.34
N LYS A 39 -2.86 -8.29 15.10
CA LYS A 39 -2.01 -9.37 15.63
C LYS A 39 -0.56 -9.29 15.13
N ARG A 40 -0.37 -8.88 13.88
CA ARG A 40 0.96 -8.79 13.23
C ARG A 40 1.56 -7.38 13.27
N GLN A 41 0.83 -6.38 13.78
CA GLN A 41 1.19 -4.94 13.71
C GLN A 41 1.49 -4.48 12.27
N LEU A 42 0.77 -5.04 11.30
CA LEU A 42 0.89 -4.68 9.89
C LEU A 42 -0.24 -3.74 9.49
N THR A 43 0.01 -2.90 8.50
CA THR A 43 -1.07 -2.16 7.86
C THR A 43 -1.93 -3.11 7.04
N LYS A 44 -3.24 -2.81 6.91
CA LYS A 44 -4.17 -3.58 6.06
C LYS A 44 -3.63 -3.81 4.65
N THR A 45 -2.96 -2.80 4.08
CA THR A 45 -2.29 -2.89 2.78
C THR A 45 -1.14 -3.89 2.78
N GLN A 46 -0.27 -3.88 3.81
CA GLN A 46 0.82 -4.87 3.91
C GLN A 46 0.29 -6.29 4.03
N VAL A 47 -0.76 -6.51 4.81
CA VAL A 47 -1.41 -7.82 4.94
C VAL A 47 -1.93 -8.32 3.58
N ILE A 48 -2.59 -7.45 2.81
CA ILE A 48 -3.08 -7.80 1.47
C ILE A 48 -1.92 -8.11 0.52
N LEU A 49 -0.86 -7.30 0.54
CA LEU A 49 0.33 -7.53 -0.30
C LEU A 49 1.02 -8.84 0.05
N GLU A 50 1.22 -9.15 1.34
CA GLU A 50 1.82 -10.41 1.80
C GLU A 50 0.95 -11.62 1.43
N GLY A 51 -0.38 -11.47 1.47
CA GLY A 51 -1.31 -12.48 0.96
C GLY A 51 -1.17 -12.73 -0.53
N LEU A 52 -1.00 -11.67 -1.34
CA LEU A 52 -0.75 -11.77 -2.77
C LEU A 52 0.60 -12.42 -3.08
N GLU A 53 1.67 -12.01 -2.40
CA GLU A 53 3.00 -12.63 -2.55
C GLU A 53 2.97 -14.13 -2.21
N ASN A 54 2.27 -14.52 -1.14
CA ASN A 54 2.06 -15.95 -0.82
C ASN A 54 1.29 -16.71 -1.89
N LEU A 55 0.31 -16.06 -2.55
CA LEU A 55 -0.47 -16.67 -3.63
C LEU A 55 0.36 -16.82 -4.92
N TYR A 56 1.24 -15.86 -5.22
CA TYR A 56 2.15 -15.93 -6.38
C TYR A 56 3.35 -16.85 -6.16
N SER A 57 3.75 -17.07 -4.90
CA SER A 57 4.83 -17.98 -4.53
C SER A 57 4.44 -19.48 -4.62
N LYS A 58 3.25 -19.79 -5.13
CA LYS A 58 2.68 -21.14 -5.22
C LYS A 58 2.60 -21.59 -6.67
#